data_AF-A0A143BSL1-F1
#
_entry.id   AF-A0A143BSL1-F1
#
_cell.length_a   1.000
_cell.length_b   1.000
_cell.length_c   1.000
_cell.angle_alpha   90.00
_cell.angle_beta   90.00
_cell.angle_gamma   90.00
#
_symmetry.space_group_name_H-M   'P 1'
#
loop_
_entity.id
_entity.type
_entity.pdbx_description
1 polymer ?
#
loop_
_entity_poly.entity_id
_entity_poly.type
_entity_poly.pdbx_seq_one_letter_code
_entity_poly.pdbx_strand_id
1 'polypeptide(L)'
;MYEWVVWQIEVDDPERRISEPYHSAGEPFLLAKNSREVMVDFAERLGCIYEGCRDDGVCGSDDDPCYTWWFRVPQSLHVQRNPRGWPLVMKECQLHLNRLFADHYHWQVFVDARRTQAIMEGNPLPPLP
;
A
#
# COMPACT_ATOMS: atom_id res chain seq x y z
N MET A 1 -2.75 24.77 -2.44
CA MET A 1 -3.25 23.40 -2.17
C MET A 1 -2.36 22.47 -2.97
N TYR A 2 -1.87 21.38 -2.38
CA TYR A 2 -1.02 20.42 -3.10
C TYR A 2 -1.87 19.66 -4.12
N GLU A 3 -1.28 19.27 -5.24
CA GLU A 3 -2.02 18.49 -6.25
C GLU A 3 -2.16 17.03 -5.82
N TRP A 4 -1.12 16.49 -5.17
CA TRP A 4 -1.00 15.09 -4.78
C TRP A 4 -0.54 14.93 -3.33
N VAL A 5 -1.07 13.91 -2.65
CA VAL A 5 -0.60 13.45 -1.34
C VAL A 5 -0.26 11.98 -1.42
N VAL A 6 0.90 11.59 -0.90
CA VAL A 6 1.33 10.19 -0.90
C VAL A 6 0.80 9.49 0.35
N TRP A 7 0.12 8.39 0.14
CA TRP A 7 -0.39 7.49 1.16
C TRP A 7 0.34 6.17 1.08
N GLN A 8 0.55 5.55 2.24
CA GLN A 8 1.00 4.17 2.33
C GLN A 8 -0.03 3.30 3.04
N ILE A 9 -0.15 2.07 2.56
CA ILE A 9 -0.94 0.99 3.16
C ILE A 9 0.06 -0.06 3.61
N GLU A 10 -0.02 -0.45 4.87
CA GLU A 10 0.83 -1.45 5.48
C GLU A 10 0.01 -2.59 6.03
N VAL A 11 0.60 -3.78 6.01
CA VAL A 11 0.01 -4.97 6.60
C VAL A 11 1.06 -5.72 7.41
N ASP A 12 0.68 -6.01 8.65
CA ASP A 12 1.43 -6.93 9.51
C ASP A 12 0.96 -8.37 9.21
N ASP A 13 1.92 -9.27 8.98
CA ASP A 13 1.68 -10.70 8.76
C ASP A 13 2.31 -11.52 9.90
N PRO A 14 1.78 -11.44 11.13
CA PRO A 14 2.35 -12.14 12.28
C PRO A 14 2.31 -13.67 12.12
N GLU A 15 1.37 -14.18 11.31
CA GLU A 15 1.23 -15.61 11.01
C GLU A 15 2.10 -16.06 9.83
N ARG A 16 2.87 -15.15 9.22
CA ARG A 16 3.78 -15.41 8.08
C ARG A 16 3.11 -16.01 6.84
N ARG A 17 1.78 -15.90 6.71
CA ARG A 17 1.00 -16.53 5.64
C ARG A 17 1.23 -15.91 4.26
N ILE A 18 1.54 -14.62 4.22
CA ILE A 18 1.89 -13.90 2.99
C ILE A 18 3.37 -14.12 2.66
N SER A 19 4.23 -14.30 3.68
CA SER A 19 5.67 -14.51 3.53
C SER A 19 6.11 -15.94 3.14
N GLU A 20 5.21 -16.93 3.16
CA GLU A 20 5.54 -18.30 2.76
C GLU A 20 5.58 -18.46 1.22
N PRO A 21 6.59 -19.16 0.68
CA PRO A 21 6.64 -19.44 -0.76
C PRO A 21 5.39 -20.18 -1.22
N TYR A 22 4.89 -19.83 -2.41
CA TYR A 22 3.67 -20.39 -3.06
C TYR A 22 3.55 -21.93 -2.99
N HIS A 23 4.67 -22.65 -2.96
CA HIS A 23 4.71 -24.11 -2.92
C HIS A 23 4.52 -24.73 -1.52
N SER A 24 4.61 -23.93 -0.45
CA SER A 24 4.54 -24.37 0.94
C SER A 24 3.18 -24.07 1.59
N ALA A 25 2.55 -22.96 1.22
CA ALA A 25 1.34 -22.44 1.87
C ALA A 25 0.05 -23.21 1.53
N GLY A 26 0.06 -24.09 0.52
CA GLY A 26 -1.09 -24.92 0.12
C GLY A 26 -2.28 -24.16 -0.50
N GLU A 27 -2.31 -22.84 -0.40
CA GLU A 27 -3.26 -21.90 -1.00
C GLU A 27 -2.49 -20.89 -1.88
N PRO A 28 -3.05 -20.46 -3.03
CA PRO A 28 -2.38 -19.55 -3.95
C PRO A 28 -2.33 -18.12 -3.37
N PHE A 29 -1.32 -17.82 -2.55
CA PHE A 29 -1.03 -16.44 -2.18
C PHE A 29 -0.25 -15.75 -3.30
N LEU A 30 -0.75 -14.59 -3.73
CA LEU A 30 0.02 -13.68 -4.59
C LEU A 30 1.13 -13.08 -3.73
N LEU A 31 2.40 -13.26 -4.13
CA LEU A 31 3.49 -12.47 -3.56
C LEU A 31 3.19 -10.97 -3.75
N ALA A 32 3.62 -10.10 -2.85
CA ALA A 32 3.32 -8.68 -2.98
C ALA A 32 3.89 -8.06 -4.26
N LYS A 33 5.01 -8.55 -4.79
CA LYS A 33 5.48 -8.22 -6.14
C LYS A 33 4.46 -8.54 -7.25
N ASN A 34 3.66 -9.59 -7.10
CA ASN A 34 2.62 -9.98 -8.06
C ASN A 34 1.38 -9.07 -7.94
N SER A 35 1.21 -8.36 -6.81
CA SER A 35 0.16 -7.36 -6.68
C SER A 35 0.44 -6.09 -7.51
N ARG A 36 1.67 -5.90 -8.00
CA ARG A 36 2.09 -4.66 -8.70
C ARG A 36 1.20 -4.33 -9.90
N GLU A 37 1.04 -5.25 -10.84
CA GLU A 37 0.24 -5.00 -12.06
C GLU A 37 -1.22 -4.74 -11.71
N VAL A 38 -1.78 -5.58 -10.82
CA VAL A 38 -3.16 -5.46 -10.37
C VAL A 38 -3.41 -4.11 -9.68
N MET A 39 -2.46 -3.66 -8.85
CA MET A 39 -2.59 -2.41 -8.11
C MET A 39 -2.36 -1.17 -8.97
N VAL A 40 -1.56 -1.25 -10.04
CA VAL A 40 -1.45 -0.16 -11.04
C VAL A 40 -2.82 0.08 -11.66
N ASP A 41 -3.43 -0.95 -12.26
CA ASP A 41 -4.73 -0.83 -12.94
C ASP A 41 -5.87 -0.47 -11.97
N PHE A 42 -5.80 -0.96 -10.74
CA PHE A 42 -6.78 -0.63 -9.71
C PHE A 42 -6.66 0.83 -9.25
N ALA A 43 -5.45 1.31 -8.96
CA ALA A 43 -5.22 2.69 -8.54
C ALA A 43 -5.64 3.67 -9.64
N GLU A 44 -5.31 3.39 -10.90
CA GLU A 44 -5.68 4.24 -12.03
C GLU A 44 -7.20 4.39 -12.16
N ARG A 45 -7.97 3.30 -12.03
CA ARG A 45 -9.44 3.34 -12.04
C ARG A 45 -10.04 4.20 -10.92
N LEU A 46 -9.33 4.36 -9.82
CA LEU A 46 -9.71 5.22 -8.71
C LEU A 46 -9.19 6.67 -8.86
N GLY A 47 -8.50 7.00 -9.96
CA GLY A 47 -7.87 8.31 -10.18
C GLY A 47 -6.62 8.54 -9.33
N CYS A 48 -6.00 7.47 -8.84
CA CYS A 48 -4.75 7.50 -8.07
C CYS A 48 -3.58 6.98 -8.92
N ILE A 49 -2.35 7.18 -8.46
CA ILE A 49 -1.16 6.59 -9.08
C ILE A 49 -0.51 5.63 -8.11
N TYR A 50 -0.21 4.42 -8.56
CA TYR A 50 0.53 3.43 -7.80
C TYR A 50 2.04 3.69 -7.93
N GLU A 51 2.73 3.90 -6.81
CA GLU A 51 4.17 4.20 -6.78
C GLU A 51 5.03 2.94 -6.67
N GLY A 52 4.52 1.93 -5.97
CA GLY A 52 5.23 0.67 -5.79
C GLY A 52 4.86 -0.03 -4.48
N CYS A 53 5.55 -1.15 -4.24
CA CYS A 53 5.42 -1.96 -3.04
C CYS A 53 6.81 -2.34 -2.55
N ARG A 54 6.98 -2.40 -1.23
CA ARG A 54 8.10 -3.03 -0.54
C ARG A 54 7.72 -4.49 -0.34
N ASP A 55 8.49 -5.36 -0.95
CA ASP A 55 8.41 -6.82 -0.87
C ASP A 55 9.84 -7.31 -0.67
N ASP A 56 10.43 -7.02 0.49
CA ASP A 56 11.81 -7.41 0.74
C ASP A 56 11.94 -8.89 1.11
N GLY A 57 10.83 -9.62 1.31
CA GLY A 57 10.85 -11.06 1.58
C GLY A 57 11.68 -11.45 2.80
N VAL A 58 12.08 -10.47 3.61
CA VAL A 58 12.92 -10.59 4.78
C VAL A 58 12.13 -9.96 5.90
N CYS A 59 11.25 -10.74 6.53
CA CYS A 59 10.66 -10.36 7.80
C CYS A 59 11.79 -9.96 8.76
N GLY A 60 11.91 -8.67 9.05
CA GLY A 60 13.02 -8.07 9.77
C GLY A 60 12.55 -7.44 11.07
N SER A 61 12.58 -8.21 12.16
CA SER A 61 12.23 -7.81 13.54
C SER A 61 10.74 -7.55 13.80
N ASP A 62 10.35 -7.62 15.09
CA ASP A 62 8.96 -7.52 15.57
C ASP A 62 8.30 -6.14 15.28
N ASP A 63 9.06 -5.17 14.73
CA ASP A 63 8.64 -3.78 14.54
C ASP A 63 8.50 -3.33 13.07
N ASP A 64 8.84 -4.17 12.06
CA ASP A 64 8.70 -3.80 10.64
C ASP A 64 7.45 -4.40 9.99
N PRO A 65 6.65 -3.61 9.25
CA PRO A 65 5.51 -4.12 8.49
C PRO A 65 5.99 -5.08 7.39
N CYS A 66 5.27 -6.18 7.22
CA CYS A 66 5.66 -7.22 6.28
C CYS A 66 5.55 -6.77 4.81
N TYR A 67 4.58 -5.89 4.52
CA TYR A 67 4.42 -5.29 3.20
C TYR A 67 3.91 -3.85 3.29
N THR A 68 4.40 -3.02 2.39
CA THR A 68 3.98 -1.62 2.26
C THR A 68 3.70 -1.29 0.80
N TRP A 69 2.55 -0.67 0.51
CA TRP A 69 2.17 -0.15 -0.81
C TRP A 69 2.03 1.36 -0.77
N TRP A 70 2.50 2.07 -1.80
CA TRP A 70 2.41 3.53 -1.89
C TRP A 70 1.51 3.99 -3.04
N PHE A 71 0.72 5.02 -2.77
CA PHE A 71 -0.22 5.62 -3.70
C PHE A 71 -0.15 7.14 -3.68
N ARG A 72 -0.08 7.80 -4.83
CA ARG A 72 -0.42 9.22 -4.95
C ARG A 72 -1.93 9.36 -5.07
N VAL A 73 -2.50 10.13 -4.15
CA VAL A 73 -3.92 10.46 -4.10
C VAL A 73 -4.09 11.93 -4.46
N PRO A 74 -4.93 12.28 -5.44
CA PRO A 74 -5.15 13.68 -5.79
C PRO A 74 -5.90 14.37 -4.66
N GLN A 75 -5.65 15.66 -4.48
CA GLN A 75 -6.19 16.42 -3.35
C GLN A 75 -7.72 16.38 -3.23
N SER A 76 -8.43 16.33 -4.36
CA SER A 76 -9.90 16.23 -4.42
C SER A 76 -10.43 14.91 -3.82
N LEU A 77 -9.67 13.82 -3.93
CA LEU A 77 -9.99 12.53 -3.33
C LEU A 77 -9.44 12.41 -1.92
N HIS A 78 -8.29 13.05 -1.65
CA HIS A 78 -7.66 13.10 -0.34
C HIS A 78 -8.57 13.68 0.75
N VAL A 79 -9.38 14.70 0.45
CA VAL A 79 -10.26 15.34 1.45
C VAL A 79 -11.51 14.51 1.78
N GLN A 80 -11.83 13.50 0.98
CA GLN A 80 -13.00 12.64 1.20
C GLN A 80 -12.62 11.51 2.16
N ARG A 81 -12.98 11.66 3.45
CA ARG A 81 -12.52 10.77 4.52
C ARG A 81 -13.58 9.78 4.99
N ASN A 82 -13.15 8.57 5.33
CA ASN A 82 -13.93 7.64 6.13
C ASN A 82 -13.83 8.00 7.64
N PRO A 83 -14.60 7.34 8.54
CA PRO A 83 -14.53 7.60 9.98
C PRO A 83 -13.18 7.33 10.66
N ARG A 84 -12.28 6.54 10.03
CA ARG A 84 -10.90 6.34 10.50
C ARG A 84 -9.96 7.47 10.03
N GLY A 85 -10.47 8.45 9.29
CA GLY A 85 -9.71 9.56 8.74
C GLY A 85 -8.94 9.23 7.46
N TRP A 86 -9.16 8.08 6.82
CA TRP A 86 -8.48 7.71 5.58
C TRP A 86 -9.23 8.23 4.35
N PRO A 87 -8.54 8.56 3.24
CA PRO A 87 -9.23 8.82 1.99
C PRO A 87 -10.09 7.61 1.59
N LEU A 88 -11.30 7.83 1.06
CA LEU A 88 -12.18 6.74 0.63
C LEU A 88 -11.49 5.79 -0.36
N VAL A 89 -10.71 6.35 -1.30
CA VAL A 89 -9.92 5.57 -2.25
C VAL A 89 -8.86 4.67 -1.58
N MET A 90 -8.28 5.09 -0.46
CA MET A 90 -7.33 4.26 0.29
C MET A 90 -8.03 3.13 1.03
N LYS A 91 -9.29 3.34 1.45
CA LYS A 91 -10.10 2.25 1.96
C LYS A 91 -10.40 1.22 0.86
N GLU A 92 -10.70 1.66 -0.35
CA GLU A 92 -10.91 0.75 -1.49
C GLU A 92 -9.64 -0.03 -1.87
N CYS A 93 -8.48 0.62 -1.92
CA CYS A 93 -7.20 -0.05 -2.12
C CYS A 93 -6.92 -1.09 -1.02
N GLN A 94 -7.14 -0.73 0.25
CA GLN A 94 -6.97 -1.67 1.37
C GLN A 94 -7.92 -2.87 1.24
N LEU A 95 -9.19 -2.66 0.89
CA LEU A 95 -10.15 -3.75 0.70
C LEU A 95 -9.78 -4.64 -0.49
N HIS A 96 -9.24 -4.06 -1.57
CA HIS A 96 -8.78 -4.82 -2.71
C HIS A 96 -7.57 -5.69 -2.34
N LEU A 97 -6.55 -5.11 -1.70
CA LEU A 97 -5.39 -5.85 -1.19
C LEU A 97 -5.83 -6.97 -0.24
N ASN A 98 -6.73 -6.70 0.70
CA ASN A 98 -7.25 -7.70 1.63
C ASN A 98 -7.90 -8.91 0.93
N ARG A 99 -8.55 -8.71 -0.22
CA ARG A 99 -9.08 -9.82 -1.05
C ARG A 99 -7.99 -10.62 -1.74
N LEU A 100 -6.87 -9.99 -2.12
CA LEU A 100 -5.73 -10.66 -2.74
C LEU A 100 -4.94 -11.53 -1.75
N PHE A 101 -4.91 -11.15 -0.47
CA PHE A 101 -4.07 -11.78 0.56
C PHE A 101 -4.82 -12.67 1.56
N ALA A 102 -6.14 -12.89 1.37
CA ALA A 102 -7.00 -13.68 2.26
C ALA A 102 -7.06 -13.13 3.72
N ASP A 103 -7.77 -12.01 3.83
CA ASP A 103 -8.64 -11.57 4.94
C ASP A 103 -8.36 -12.15 6.34
N HIS A 104 -7.47 -11.53 7.12
CA HIS A 104 -7.43 -11.50 8.62
C HIS A 104 -6.36 -10.54 9.20
N TYR A 105 -5.71 -9.71 8.39
CA TYR A 105 -4.51 -8.97 8.83
C TYR A 105 -4.79 -7.58 9.42
N HIS A 106 -3.81 -7.10 10.18
CA HIS A 106 -3.82 -5.76 10.76
C HIS A 106 -3.31 -4.74 9.73
N TRP A 107 -4.25 -4.00 9.14
CA TRP A 107 -3.95 -2.97 8.14
C TRP A 107 -3.77 -1.59 8.78
N GLN A 108 -2.64 -0.94 8.47
CA GLN A 108 -2.38 0.46 8.78
C GLN A 108 -2.39 1.29 7.49
N VAL A 109 -2.91 2.51 7.58
CA VAL A 109 -2.96 3.43 6.42
C VAL A 109 -2.64 4.83 6.91
N PHE A 110 -1.62 5.44 6.33
CA PHE A 110 -1.12 6.75 6.75
C PHE A 110 -0.45 7.52 5.61
N VAL A 111 -0.16 8.80 5.85
CA VAL A 111 0.50 9.68 4.90
C VAL A 111 2.01 9.45 4.93
N ASP A 112 2.63 9.28 3.76
CA ASP A 112 4.07 9.38 3.61
C ASP A 112 4.45 10.86 3.47
N ALA A 113 4.76 11.50 4.60
CA ALA A 113 5.07 12.93 4.64
C ALA A 113 6.31 13.28 3.82
N ARG A 114 7.32 12.40 3.83
CA ARG A 114 8.59 12.61 3.13
C ARG A 114 8.38 12.62 1.62
N ARG A 115 7.65 11.64 1.08
CA ARG A 115 7.33 11.59 -0.36
C ARG A 115 6.37 12.70 -0.77
N THR A 116 5.37 13.00 0.07
CA THR A 116 4.45 14.11 -0.16
C THR A 116 5.23 15.43 -0.31
N GLN A 117 6.15 15.70 0.61
CA GLN A 117 7.00 16.89 0.55
C GLN A 117 7.89 16.91 -0.70
N ALA A 118 8.49 15.78 -1.08
CA ALA A 118 9.30 15.70 -2.30
C ALA A 118 8.50 16.08 -3.56
N ILE A 119 7.26 15.59 -3.69
CA ILE A 119 6.38 16.00 -4.81
C ILE A 119 6.09 17.49 -4.76
N MET A 120 5.77 18.02 -3.58
CA MET A 120 5.44 19.44 -3.42
C MET A 120 6.59 20.36 -3.82
N GLU A 121 7.83 19.93 -3.57
CA GLU A 121 9.04 20.68 -3.89
C GLU A 121 9.52 20.45 -5.33
N GLY A 122 8.87 19.57 -6.10
CA GLY A 122 9.30 19.16 -7.44
C GLY A 122 10.58 18.31 -7.43
N ASN A 123 10.92 17.74 -6.29
CA ASN A 123 12.10 16.90 -6.09
C ASN A 123 11.83 15.46 -6.59
N PRO A 124 12.87 14.73 -6.99
CA PRO A 124 12.76 13.30 -7.23
C PRO A 124 12.20 12.58 -6.00
N LEU A 125 11.28 11.63 -6.24
CA LEU A 125 10.76 10.81 -5.16
C LEU A 125 11.89 10.00 -4.51
N PRO A 126 11.95 9.93 -3.17
CA PRO A 126 12.84 9.01 -2.48
C PRO A 126 12.70 7.58 -3.03
N PRO A 127 13.79 6.80 -3.11
CA PRO A 127 13.68 5.38 -3.45
C PRO A 127 12.76 4.68 -2.45
N LEU A 128 11.98 3.72 -2.94
CA LEU A 128 11.20 2.84 -2.06
C LEU A 128 12.18 2.00 -1.24
N PRO A 129 11.94 1.87 0.08
CA PRO A 129 12.77 1.02 0.93
C PRO A 129 12.72 -0.44 0.50
#